data_AF-A0AAQ0LUI0-F1
#
_entry.id   AF-A0AAQ0LUI0-F1
#
_cell.length_a   1.000
_cell.length_b   1.000
_cell.length_c   1.000
_cell.angle_alpha   90.00
_cell.angle_beta   90.00
_cell.angle_gamma   90.00
#
_symmetry.space_group_name_H-M   'P 1'
#
loop_
_entity.id
_entity.type
_entity.pdbx_description
1 polymer ?
#
loop_
_entity_poly.entity_id
_entity_poly.type
_entity_poly.pdbx_seq_one_letter_code
_entity_poly.pdbx_strand_id
1 'polypeptide(L)' 'NAIDGEHLEQSLREMSQAFNKLKMYSKVKKNLIGFMRATEVTVNEDNGSYNQHMHVLLCVESKYFRGSENYISQ' A
#
# COMPACT_ATOMS: atom_id res chain seq x y z
N ASN A 1 -3.93 5.76 -14.17
CA ASN A 1 -4.22 7.18 -13.87
C ASN A 1 -5.72 7.36 -13.88
N ALA A 2 -6.27 8.01 -12.85
CA ALA A 2 -7.69 8.33 -12.81
C ALA A 2 -7.99 9.52 -13.73
N ILE A 3 -9.13 9.45 -14.43
CA ILE A 3 -9.51 10.40 -15.48
C ILE A 3 -10.20 11.64 -14.88
N ASP A 4 -10.88 11.47 -13.74
CA ASP A 4 -11.57 12.53 -13.00
C ASP A 4 -11.57 12.25 -11.48
N GLY A 5 -12.25 13.10 -10.71
CA GLY A 5 -12.34 12.99 -9.26
C GLY A 5 -13.11 11.76 -8.75
N GLU A 6 -14.14 11.30 -9.45
CA GLU A 6 -14.90 10.10 -9.06
C GLU A 6 -14.05 8.84 -9.25
N HIS A 7 -13.35 8.75 -10.38
CA HIS A 7 -12.39 7.67 -10.64
C HIS A 7 -11.22 7.70 -9.66
N LEU A 8 -10.78 8.89 -9.23
CA LEU A 8 -9.73 9.04 -8.22
C LEU A 8 -10.21 8.50 -6.86
N GLU A 9 -11.40 8.91 -6.41
CA GLU A 9 -11.97 8.41 -5.15
C GLU A 9 -12.11 6.89 -5.16
N GLN A 10 -12.67 6.34 -6.25
CA GLN A 10 -12.80 4.91 -6.43
C GLN A 10 -11.44 4.21 -6.38
N SER A 11 -10.43 4.75 -7.06
CA SER A 11 -9.07 4.20 -7.05
C SER A 11 -8.44 4.23 -5.65
N LEU A 12 -8.59 5.31 -4.90
CA LEU A 12 -8.08 5.44 -3.53
C LEU A 12 -8.77 4.45 -2.57
N ARG A 13 -10.07 4.21 -2.78
CA ARG A 13 -10.84 3.21 -2.04
C ARG A 13 -10.33 1.80 -2.34
N GLU A 14 -10.11 1.47 -3.60
CA GLU A 14 -9.55 0.19 -4.03
C GLU A 14 -8.15 -0.03 -3.47
N MET A 15 -7.27 0.97 -3.53
CA MET A 15 -5.93 0.89 -2.93
C MET A 15 -5.99 0.62 -1.42
N SER A 16 -6.88 1.30 -0.69
CA SER A 16 -7.06 1.09 0.74
C SER A 16 -7.60 -0.31 1.06
N GLN A 17 -8.53 -0.82 0.27
CA GLN A 17 -9.05 -2.18 0.42
C GLN A 17 -8.00 -3.24 0.08
N ALA A 18 -7.25 -3.04 -1.00
CA ALA A 18 -6.15 -3.93 -1.41
C ALA A 18 -5.06 -3.99 -0.35
N PHE A 19 -4.67 -2.84 0.21
CA PHE A 19 -3.72 -2.78 1.32
C PHE A 19 -4.26 -3.48 2.58
N ASN A 20 -5.56 -3.32 2.88
CA ASN A 20 -6.18 -4.05 3.99
C ASN A 20 -6.13 -5.57 3.79
N LYS A 21 -6.36 -6.06 2.57
CA LYS A 21 -6.21 -7.48 2.23
C LYS A 21 -4.76 -7.93 2.38
N LEU A 22 -3.80 -7.14 1.90
CA LEU A 22 -2.37 -7.43 2.02
C LEU A 22 -1.94 -7.59 3.48
N LYS A 23 -2.28 -6.64 4.36
CA LYS A 23 -1.89 -6.73 5.78
C LYS A 23 -2.56 -7.90 6.52
N MET A 24 -3.70 -8.39 6.03
CA MET A 24 -4.42 -9.53 6.61
C MET A 24 -3.93 -10.87 6.08
N TYR A 25 -3.16 -10.89 4.98
CA TYR A 25 -2.55 -12.09 4.46
C TYR A 25 -1.64 -12.72 5.51
N SER A 26 -1.80 -14.02 5.78
CA SER A 26 -1.20 -14.70 6.93
C SER A 26 0.32 -14.53 7.01
N LYS A 27 1.03 -14.59 5.88
CA LYS A 27 2.49 -14.40 5.83
C LYS A 27 2.93 -12.99 6.25
N VAL A 28 2.17 -11.97 5.84
CA VAL A 28 2.43 -10.56 6.20
C VAL A 28 2.02 -10.33 7.65
N LYS A 29 0.78 -10.68 8.00
CA LYS A 29 0.20 -10.51 9.33
C LYS A 29 1.06 -11.14 10.44
N LYS A 30 1.67 -12.30 10.17
CA LYS A 30 2.53 -13.02 11.14
C LYS A 30 3.67 -12.15 11.68
N ASN A 31 4.22 -11.25 10.86
CA ASN A 31 5.43 -10.49 11.20
C ASN A 31 5.20 -8.98 11.25
N LEU A 32 3.99 -8.50 10.96
CA LEU A 32 3.65 -7.08 10.92
C LEU A 32 3.24 -6.59 12.31
N ILE A 33 4.05 -5.70 12.90
CA ILE A 33 3.71 -5.00 14.15
C ILE A 33 2.79 -3.81 13.86
N GLY A 34 3.10 -3.07 12.78
CA GLY A 34 2.37 -1.87 12.39
C GLY A 34 2.87 -1.31 11.07
N PHE A 35 2.28 -0.21 10.61
CA PHE A 35 2.68 0.46 9.39
C PHE A 35 2.34 1.94 9.44
N MET A 36 3.09 2.74 8.69
CA MET A 36 2.71 4.09 8.31
C MET A 36 2.42 4.10 6.81
N ARG A 37 1.39 4.82 6.39
CA ARG A 37 1.09 5.02 4.98
C ARG A 37 0.84 6.49 4.67
N ALA A 38 1.31 6.93 3.52
CA ALA A 38 1.03 8.23 2.95
C ALA A 38 0.53 8.05 1.51
N THR A 39 -0.58 8.70 1.18
CA THR A 39 -1.12 8.74 -0.17
C THR A 39 -0.66 10.02 -0.82
N GLU A 40 -0.08 9.91 -2.01
CA GLU A 40 0.30 11.04 -2.84
C GLU A 40 -0.52 11.01 -4.14
N VAL A 41 -0.95 12.18 -4.60
CA VAL A 41 -1.67 12.35 -5.86
C VAL A 41 -0.99 13.45 -6.66
N THR A 42 -0.45 13.08 -7.81
CA THR A 42 0.11 14.04 -8.76
C THR A 42 -0.92 14.34 -9.84
N VAL A 43 -1.14 15.62 -10.15
CA VAL A 43 -2.05 16.04 -11.22
C VAL A 43 -1.24 16.30 -12.49
N ASN A 44 -1.72 15.80 -13.62
CA ASN A 44 -1.20 16.17 -14.93
C ASN A 44 -1.90 17.46 -15.40
N GLU A 45 -1.15 18.54 -15.64
CA GLU A 45 -1.72 19.84 -16.03
C GLU A 45 -2.27 19.85 -17.47
N ASP A 46 -1.75 19.01 -18.36
CA ASP A 46 -2.13 19.00 -19.79
C ASP A 46 -3.53 18.40 -20.00
N ASN A 47 -3.88 17.36 -19.24
CA ASN A 47 -5.13 16.61 -19.41
C ASN A 47 -5.97 16.44 -18.14
N GLY A 48 -5.53 17.00 -17.01
CA GLY A 48 -6.25 16.96 -15.73
C GLY A 48 -6.31 15.59 -15.06
N SER A 49 -5.58 14.59 -15.57
CA SER A 49 -5.58 13.24 -14.98
C SER A 49 -4.78 13.18 -13.67
N TYR A 50 -5.15 12.22 -12.83
CA TYR A 50 -4.51 11.98 -11.54
C TYR A 50 -3.64 10.72 -11.56
N ASN A 51 -2.43 10.84 -11.02
CA ASN A 51 -1.56 9.72 -10.73
C ASN A 51 -1.43 9.55 -9.21
N GLN A 52 -2.27 8.69 -8.66
CA GLN A 52 -2.27 8.34 -7.25
C GLN A 52 -1.33 7.17 -6.95
N HIS A 53 -0.54 7.29 -5.89
CA HIS A 53 0.28 6.20 -5.37
C HIS A 53 0.38 6.27 -3.84
N MET A 54 0.82 5.16 -3.23
CA MET A 54 0.89 5.04 -1.78
C MET A 54 2.29 4.61 -1.37
N HIS A 55 2.91 5.41 -0.52
CA HIS A 55 4.12 5.05 0.20
C HIS A 55 3.73 4.33 1.48
N VAL A 56 4.35 3.17 1.74
CA VAL A 56 4.11 2.38 2.95
C VAL A 56 5.44 2.05 3.61
N LEU A 57 5.57 2.40 4.89
CA LEU A 57 6.62 1.93 5.78
C LEU A 57 6.05 0.85 6.69
N LEU A 58 6.69 -0.30 6.73
CA LEU A 58 6.27 -1.44 7.55
C LEU A 58 7.16 -1.57 8.79
N CYS A 59 6.54 -1.66 9.96
CA CYS A 59 7.20 -2.03 11.21
C CYS A 59 7.02 -3.54 11.40
N VAL A 60 8.13 -4.28 11.40
CA VAL A 60 8.12 -5.74 11.49
C VAL A 60 8.79 -6.24 12.76
N GLU A 61 8.46 -7.47 13.15
CA GLU A 61 9.12 -8.18 14.24
C GLU A 61 10.65 -8.19 14.08
N SER A 62 11.38 -8.06 15.19
CA SER A 62 12.86 -8.03 15.17
C SER A 62 13.49 -9.30 14.56
N LYS A 63 12.76 -10.42 14.63
CA LYS A 63 13.13 -11.70 14.03
C LYS A 63 12.79 -11.83 12.54
N TYR A 64 12.13 -10.85 11.92
CA TYR A 64 11.68 -10.94 10.53
C TYR A 64 12.82 -11.28 9.55
N PHE A 65 13.98 -10.65 9.74
CA PHE A 65 15.19 -10.87 8.92
C PHE A 65 16.07 -12.02 9.44
N ARG A 66 15.71 -12.67 10.54
CA ARG A 66 16.48 -13.73 11.20
C ARG A 66 15.76 -15.06 11.01
N GLY A 67 15.99 -15.71 9.87
CA GLY A 67 15.46 -17.04 9.54
C GLY A 67 14.52 -17.05 8.33
N SER A 68 14.57 -18.15 7.57
CA SER A 68 13.81 -18.33 6.31
C SER A 68 12.29 -18.47 6.51
N GLU A 69 11.84 -18.79 7.72
CA GLU A 69 10.42 -18.99 8.04
C GLU A 69 9.60 -17.69 8.26
N ASN A 70 10.28 -16.56 8.46
CA ASN A 70 9.66 -15.28 8.79
C ASN A 70 9.79 -14.29 7.63
N TYR A 71 10.91 -14.31 6.91
CA TYR A 71 11.12 -13.47 5.73
C TYR A 71 10.25 -13.91 4.56
N ILE A 72 9.58 -12.95 3.90
CA ILE A 72 8.82 -13.20 2.67
C ILE A 72 9.73 -12.99 1.47
N SER A 73 10.11 -14.06 0.78
CA SER A 73 10.83 -13.97 -0.51
C SER A 73 9.89 -13.55 -1.65
N GLN A 74 10.38 -12.71 -2.56
CA GLN A 74 9.69 -12.28 -3.79
C GLN A 74 9.94 -13.23 -4.94
#